data_AF-A0AB38PZR4-F1
#
_entry.id   AF-A0AB38PZR4-F1
#
_cell.length_a   1.000
_cell.length_b   1.000
_cell.length_c   1.000
_cell.angle_alpha   90.00
_cell.angle_beta   90.00
_cell.angle_gamma   90.00
#
_symmetry.space_group_name_H-M   'P 1'
#
loop_
_entity.id
_entity.type
_entity.pdbx_description
1 polymer ?
#
loop_
_entity_poly.entity_id
_entity_poly.type
_entity_poly.pdbx_seq_one_letter_code
_entity_poly.pdbx_strand_id
1 'polypeptide(L)'
;MIDLNKIIDEKYIAKEENPISQSEIYNLASSINIKNNNKNEALLIIDAQRDFVDIEKGALPVKGASEDIKRIIKFIYENIESLSSIYATMDTHNYDSIFHPFLWKKPNGEYAEPFTEITLEKIENGEIIPVYKDIQIDYVKKLKEHGSKNLIIWQYHCIYGTDGWLIEKQLSNMLTFFGVSKKTSIKKIIKGLDKFTEMYGAIKPEVITNSKNQYDDSWAKEIKDYDKIFVC
;
A
#
# COMPACT_ATOMS: atom_id res chain seq x y z
N MET A 1 9.64 -27.77 -10.77
CA MET A 1 9.13 -26.40 -10.55
C MET A 1 8.41 -25.98 -11.82
N ILE A 2 7.23 -25.36 -11.73
CA ILE A 2 6.44 -24.94 -12.90
C ILE A 2 7.05 -23.68 -13.50
N ASP A 3 7.07 -23.58 -14.83
CA ASP A 3 7.57 -22.38 -15.52
C ASP A 3 6.84 -21.12 -15.05
N LEU A 4 7.62 -20.11 -14.61
CA LEU A 4 7.13 -18.82 -14.11
C LEU A 4 6.23 -18.12 -15.15
N ASN A 5 6.52 -18.28 -16.44
CA ASN A 5 5.74 -17.66 -17.53
C ASN A 5 4.31 -18.23 -17.66
N LYS A 6 3.99 -19.32 -16.95
CA LYS A 6 2.60 -19.82 -16.85
C LYS A 6 1.80 -19.11 -15.75
N ILE A 7 2.47 -18.38 -14.86
CA ILE A 7 1.88 -17.68 -13.72
C ILE A 7 1.78 -16.19 -14.01
N ILE A 8 2.78 -15.62 -14.66
CA ILE A 8 2.88 -14.20 -14.97
C ILE A 8 3.38 -13.98 -16.39
N ASP A 9 3.07 -12.82 -16.96
CA ASP A 9 3.73 -12.29 -18.16
C ASP A 9 4.49 -11.01 -17.78
N GLU A 10 5.83 -11.10 -17.75
CA GLU A 10 6.69 -9.98 -17.35
C GLU A 10 6.49 -8.73 -18.21
N LYS A 11 6.06 -8.87 -19.46
CA LYS A 11 5.82 -7.72 -20.36
C LYS A 11 4.63 -6.87 -19.94
N TYR A 12 3.76 -7.44 -19.11
CA TYR A 12 2.55 -6.81 -18.60
C TYR A 12 2.67 -6.37 -17.14
N ILE A 13 3.87 -6.43 -16.55
CA ILE A 13 4.13 -5.78 -15.27
C ILE A 13 3.94 -4.26 -15.45
N ALA A 14 3.22 -3.65 -14.52
CA ALA A 14 2.90 -2.22 -14.55
C ALA A 14 2.05 -1.80 -15.77
N LYS A 15 1.24 -2.73 -16.30
CA LYS A 15 0.29 -2.46 -17.38
C LYS A 15 -1.15 -2.60 -16.92
N GLU A 16 -2.03 -1.89 -17.60
CA GLU A 16 -3.47 -1.96 -17.38
C GLU A 16 -4.06 -3.29 -17.88
N GLU A 17 -3.47 -3.94 -18.87
CA GLU A 17 -3.94 -5.23 -19.33
C GLU A 17 -3.32 -6.37 -18.50
N ASN A 18 -4.10 -7.40 -18.22
CA ASN A 18 -3.57 -8.69 -17.75
C ASN A 18 -3.98 -9.75 -18.77
N PRO A 19 -3.01 -10.33 -19.51
CA PRO A 19 -3.33 -11.30 -20.55
C PRO A 19 -3.74 -12.66 -19.96
N ILE A 20 -3.48 -12.90 -18.67
CA ILE A 20 -3.81 -14.15 -17.99
C ILE A 20 -5.07 -13.96 -17.16
N SER A 21 -6.09 -14.78 -17.43
CA SER A 21 -7.34 -14.72 -16.67
C SER A 21 -7.19 -15.33 -15.27
N GLN A 22 -8.03 -14.89 -14.34
CA GLN A 22 -8.06 -15.48 -12.99
C GLN A 22 -8.32 -17.00 -13.04
N SER A 23 -9.24 -17.44 -13.91
CA SER A 23 -9.58 -18.85 -14.07
C SER A 23 -8.38 -19.69 -14.49
N GLU A 24 -7.52 -19.18 -15.38
CA GLU A 24 -6.28 -19.86 -15.78
C GLU A 24 -5.34 -20.04 -14.58
N ILE A 25 -5.14 -19.00 -13.76
CA ILE A 25 -4.30 -19.07 -12.57
C ILE A 25 -4.88 -20.06 -11.55
N TYR A 26 -6.19 -20.03 -11.28
CA TYR A 26 -6.82 -20.97 -10.34
C TYR A 26 -6.72 -22.42 -10.80
N ASN A 27 -6.97 -22.69 -12.09
CA ASN A 27 -6.87 -24.03 -12.67
C ASN A 27 -5.42 -24.55 -12.62
N LEU A 28 -4.45 -23.71 -12.95
CA LEU A 28 -3.03 -24.07 -12.84
C LEU A 28 -2.68 -24.37 -11.38
N ALA A 29 -2.96 -23.43 -10.47
CA ALA A 29 -2.54 -23.51 -9.07
C ALA A 29 -3.18 -24.69 -8.34
N SER A 30 -4.45 -25.01 -8.62
CA SER A 30 -5.17 -26.12 -7.97
C SER A 30 -4.66 -27.51 -8.38
N SER A 31 -4.00 -27.62 -9.54
CA SER A 31 -3.37 -28.87 -9.99
C SER A 31 -2.05 -29.18 -9.25
N ILE A 32 -1.60 -28.28 -8.38
CA ILE A 32 -0.30 -28.32 -7.72
C ILE A 32 -0.51 -28.29 -6.21
N ASN A 33 0.30 -29.06 -5.49
CA ASN A 33 0.32 -29.04 -4.04
C ASN A 33 1.75 -28.82 -3.55
N ILE A 34 2.13 -27.58 -3.29
CA ILE A 34 3.46 -27.21 -2.81
C ILE A 34 3.46 -27.32 -1.28
N LYS A 35 4.32 -28.18 -0.75
CA LYS A 35 4.49 -28.31 0.71
C LYS A 35 5.40 -27.20 1.23
N ASN A 36 5.17 -26.76 2.48
CA ASN A 36 6.17 -25.97 3.18
C ASN A 36 7.35 -26.88 3.53
N ASN A 37 8.56 -26.34 3.45
CA ASN A 37 9.70 -26.95 4.11
C ASN A 37 9.64 -26.67 5.63
N ASN A 38 10.68 -27.04 6.37
CA ASN A 38 10.72 -26.86 7.82
C ASN A 38 10.93 -25.40 8.27
N LYS A 39 10.98 -24.43 7.34
CA LYS A 39 11.16 -23.02 7.68
C LYS A 39 9.82 -22.34 7.85
N ASN A 40 9.75 -21.40 8.80
CA ASN A 40 8.56 -20.57 9.02
C ASN A 40 8.86 -19.12 8.67
N GLU A 41 8.98 -18.81 7.38
CA GLU A 41 9.31 -17.46 6.88
C GLU A 41 8.05 -16.74 6.35
N ALA A 42 7.98 -15.42 6.55
CA ALA A 42 6.93 -14.56 6.02
C ALA A 42 7.50 -13.51 5.07
N LEU A 43 6.70 -13.11 4.07
CA LEU A 43 6.95 -11.95 3.24
C LEU A 43 5.92 -10.87 3.53
N LEU A 44 6.37 -9.64 3.80
CA LEU A 44 5.57 -8.44 3.91
C LEU A 44 5.83 -7.55 2.69
N ILE A 45 4.82 -7.42 1.84
CA ILE A 45 4.81 -6.57 0.66
C ILE A 45 4.16 -5.25 1.03
N ILE A 46 4.89 -4.15 0.84
CA ILE A 46 4.38 -2.81 1.14
C ILE A 46 3.82 -2.17 -0.12
N ASP A 47 2.51 -1.94 -0.12
CA ASP A 47 1.80 -1.05 -1.05
C ASP A 47 2.16 -1.26 -2.53
N ALA A 48 2.20 -2.52 -2.97
CA ALA A 48 2.44 -2.89 -4.37
C ALA A 48 1.21 -2.63 -5.27
N GLN A 49 0.61 -1.44 -5.12
CA GLN A 49 -0.60 -0.99 -5.80
C GLN A 49 -0.28 -0.27 -7.09
N ARG A 50 -1.25 -0.27 -7.99
CA ARG A 50 -1.07 0.23 -9.36
C ARG A 50 -0.79 1.72 -9.41
N ASP A 51 -1.34 2.51 -8.50
CA ASP A 51 -1.03 3.95 -8.41
C ASP A 51 0.45 4.24 -8.17
N PHE A 52 1.17 3.34 -7.49
CA PHE A 52 2.60 3.47 -7.23
C PHE A 52 3.47 2.80 -8.29
N VAL A 53 2.92 1.88 -9.07
CA VAL A 53 3.71 1.03 -9.98
C VAL A 53 3.61 1.46 -11.45
N ASP A 54 2.42 1.83 -11.91
CA ASP A 54 2.16 2.14 -13.32
C ASP A 54 2.65 3.55 -13.66
N ILE A 55 3.80 3.67 -14.34
CA ILE A 55 4.41 4.95 -14.68
C ILE A 55 3.58 5.81 -15.65
N GLU A 56 2.69 5.19 -16.42
CA GLU A 56 1.88 5.86 -17.43
C GLU A 56 0.53 6.32 -16.86
N LYS A 57 -0.10 5.50 -16.01
CA LYS A 57 -1.47 5.74 -15.50
C LYS A 57 -1.61 5.86 -13.99
N GLY A 58 -0.64 5.39 -13.22
CA GLY A 58 -0.69 5.46 -11.77
C GLY A 58 -0.77 6.91 -11.29
N ALA A 59 -1.54 7.17 -10.24
CA ALA A 59 -1.71 8.52 -9.74
C ALA A 59 -0.49 9.08 -9.01
N LEU A 60 0.39 8.21 -8.48
CA LEU A 60 1.60 8.60 -7.77
C LEU A 60 2.76 7.61 -8.04
N PRO A 61 3.20 7.47 -9.30
CA PRO A 61 4.09 6.38 -9.68
C PRO A 61 5.50 6.60 -9.13
N VAL A 62 6.08 5.51 -8.61
CA VAL A 62 7.44 5.49 -8.07
C VAL A 62 8.39 4.96 -9.12
N LYS A 63 9.43 5.75 -9.43
CA LYS A 63 10.46 5.35 -10.40
C LYS A 63 11.15 4.05 -9.95
N GLY A 64 11.09 3.03 -10.80
CA GLY A 64 11.70 1.73 -10.56
C GLY A 64 10.77 0.68 -9.96
N ALA A 65 9.54 1.06 -9.57
CA ALA A 65 8.59 0.15 -8.93
C ALA A 65 8.21 -1.05 -9.81
N SER A 66 8.14 -0.90 -11.14
CA SER A 66 7.92 -2.03 -12.05
C SER A 66 9.03 -3.10 -11.93
N GLU A 67 10.28 -2.68 -11.75
CA GLU A 67 11.41 -3.59 -11.55
C GLU A 67 11.40 -4.20 -10.14
N ASP A 68 10.91 -3.47 -9.14
CA ASP A 68 10.68 -4.02 -7.80
C ASP A 68 9.61 -5.13 -7.83
N ILE A 69 8.49 -4.92 -8.53
CA ILE A 69 7.47 -5.96 -8.72
C ILE A 69 8.07 -7.22 -9.35
N LYS A 70 8.92 -7.06 -10.38
CA LYS A 70 9.62 -8.20 -10.98
C LYS A 70 10.51 -8.94 -9.97
N ARG A 71 11.26 -8.19 -9.14
CA ARG A 71 12.08 -8.78 -8.06
C ARG A 71 11.24 -9.51 -7.01
N ILE A 72 10.10 -8.94 -6.62
CA ILE A 72 9.18 -9.53 -5.64
C ILE A 72 8.57 -10.82 -6.18
N ILE A 73 8.06 -10.81 -7.42
CA ILE A 73 7.50 -12.01 -8.08
C ILE A 73 8.55 -13.12 -8.14
N LYS A 74 9.76 -12.79 -8.59
CA LYS A 74 10.88 -13.73 -8.65
C LYS A 74 11.24 -14.27 -7.27
N PHE A 75 11.30 -13.41 -6.25
CA PHE A 75 11.57 -13.82 -4.88
C PHE A 75 10.53 -14.80 -4.35
N ILE A 76 9.23 -14.52 -4.55
CA ILE A 76 8.14 -15.43 -4.16
C ILE A 76 8.30 -16.78 -4.87
N TYR A 77 8.55 -16.75 -6.18
CA TYR A 77 8.71 -17.97 -6.98
C TYR A 77 9.88 -18.84 -6.52
N GLU A 78 11.06 -18.24 -6.31
CA GLU A 78 12.28 -18.95 -5.89
C GLU A 78 12.20 -19.46 -4.45
N ASN A 79 11.41 -18.80 -3.59
CA ASN A 79 11.30 -19.13 -2.17
C ASN A 79 9.94 -19.75 -1.80
N ILE A 80 9.16 -20.19 -2.79
CA ILE A 80 7.78 -20.63 -2.58
C ILE A 80 7.67 -21.75 -1.55
N GLU A 81 8.66 -22.64 -1.45
CA GLU A 81 8.67 -23.72 -0.46
C GLU A 81 8.98 -23.25 0.98
N SER A 82 9.74 -22.17 1.15
CA SER A 82 10.15 -21.63 2.45
C SER A 82 9.16 -20.62 3.03
N LEU A 83 8.45 -19.89 2.15
CA LEU A 83 7.44 -18.92 2.56
C LEU A 83 6.18 -19.64 3.05
N SER A 84 5.83 -19.41 4.31
CA SER A 84 4.63 -19.94 4.96
C SER A 84 3.41 -19.03 4.78
N SER A 85 3.64 -17.71 4.72
CA SER A 85 2.57 -16.72 4.52
C SER A 85 3.10 -15.46 3.83
N ILE A 86 2.20 -14.77 3.13
CA ILE A 86 2.46 -13.46 2.53
C ILE A 86 1.43 -12.47 3.06
N TYR A 87 1.92 -11.32 3.49
CA TYR A 87 1.16 -10.16 3.90
C TYR A 87 1.38 -9.09 2.84
N ALA A 88 0.33 -8.39 2.44
CA ALA A 88 0.39 -7.28 1.51
C ALA A 88 -0.37 -6.11 2.12
N THR A 89 0.32 -4.99 2.38
CA THR A 89 -0.38 -3.77 2.79
C THR A 89 -1.00 -3.10 1.58
N MET A 90 -2.10 -2.41 1.81
CA MET A 90 -2.80 -1.63 0.80
C MET A 90 -3.13 -0.28 1.41
N ASP A 91 -2.46 0.75 0.91
CA ASP A 91 -2.90 2.11 1.13
C ASP A 91 -4.31 2.28 0.61
N THR A 92 -5.18 2.88 1.41
CA THR A 92 -6.61 2.88 1.14
C THR A 92 -7.21 4.15 1.64
N HIS A 93 -7.53 5.04 0.71
CA HIS A 93 -7.94 6.41 1.06
C HIS A 93 -9.31 6.76 0.52
N ASN A 94 -9.92 7.75 1.17
CA ASN A 94 -11.01 8.52 0.57
C ASN A 94 -10.43 9.81 -0.05
N TYR A 95 -11.20 10.43 -0.94
CA TYR A 95 -10.81 11.71 -1.54
C TYR A 95 -10.57 12.80 -0.48
N ASP A 96 -11.27 12.75 0.66
CA ASP A 96 -11.17 13.74 1.74
C ASP A 96 -10.15 13.38 2.83
N SER A 97 -9.07 12.67 2.48
CA SER A 97 -7.98 12.38 3.42
C SER A 97 -7.12 13.62 3.72
N ILE A 98 -6.52 13.69 4.91
CA ILE A 98 -5.83 14.89 5.40
C ILE A 98 -4.63 15.29 4.56
N PHE A 99 -4.06 14.39 3.80
CA PHE A 99 -2.97 14.66 2.86
C PHE A 99 -3.48 14.89 1.42
N HIS A 100 -4.78 15.04 1.19
CA HIS A 100 -5.33 15.37 -0.14
C HIS A 100 -5.73 16.85 -0.25
N PRO A 101 -5.68 17.44 -1.47
CA PRO A 101 -6.00 18.84 -1.72
C PRO A 101 -7.34 19.30 -1.13
N PHE A 102 -8.35 18.43 -1.18
CA PHE A 102 -9.73 18.75 -0.78
C PHE A 102 -9.86 19.33 0.64
N LEU A 103 -8.93 18.99 1.55
CA LEU A 103 -8.99 19.44 2.94
C LEU A 103 -8.20 20.72 3.25
N TRP A 104 -7.53 21.32 2.28
CA TRP A 104 -6.70 22.52 2.51
C TRP A 104 -6.95 23.55 1.44
N LYS A 105 -7.29 24.78 1.84
CA LYS A 105 -7.53 25.91 0.94
C LYS A 105 -6.42 26.95 1.02
N LYS A 106 -6.34 27.81 0.02
CA LYS A 106 -5.54 29.04 -0.02
C LYS A 106 -6.47 30.25 0.19
N PRO A 107 -5.95 31.47 0.49
CA PRO A 107 -6.76 32.69 0.65
C PRO A 107 -7.71 33.01 -0.51
N ASN A 108 -7.32 32.65 -1.72
CA ASN A 108 -8.13 32.86 -2.93
C ASN A 108 -9.31 31.87 -3.07
N GLY A 109 -9.47 30.92 -2.12
CA GLY A 109 -10.54 29.93 -2.11
C GLY A 109 -10.22 28.63 -2.87
N GLU A 110 -9.10 28.58 -3.60
CA GLU A 110 -8.62 27.36 -4.27
C GLU A 110 -8.06 26.35 -3.27
N TYR A 111 -7.94 25.09 -3.68
CA TYR A 111 -7.30 24.04 -2.88
C TYR A 111 -5.77 24.14 -2.92
N ALA A 112 -5.09 23.58 -1.91
CA ALA A 112 -3.65 23.44 -1.90
C ALA A 112 -3.22 22.43 -2.98
N GLU A 113 -2.17 22.77 -3.72
CA GLU A 113 -1.67 21.91 -4.79
C GLU A 113 -0.93 20.68 -4.22
N PRO A 114 -0.88 19.55 -4.96
CA PRO A 114 0.02 18.46 -4.63
C PRO A 114 1.47 18.94 -4.43
N PHE A 115 2.17 18.24 -3.55
CA PHE A 115 3.51 18.51 -3.04
C PHE A 115 3.63 19.79 -2.19
N THR A 116 2.50 20.42 -1.82
CA THR A 116 2.50 21.50 -0.83
C THR A 116 2.81 20.95 0.55
N GLU A 117 3.86 21.47 1.18
CA GLU A 117 4.14 21.22 2.59
C GLU A 117 3.23 22.08 3.49
N ILE A 118 2.60 21.46 4.48
CA ILE A 118 1.70 22.11 5.43
C ILE A 118 2.40 22.24 6.79
N THR A 119 2.49 23.48 7.28
CA THR A 119 3.12 23.81 8.57
C THR A 119 2.20 24.70 9.40
N LEU A 120 2.44 24.76 10.72
CA LEU A 120 1.70 25.69 11.59
C LEU A 120 1.89 27.14 11.16
N GLU A 121 3.11 27.52 10.76
CA GLU A 121 3.43 28.87 10.29
C GLU A 121 2.59 29.27 9.08
N LYS A 122 2.46 28.38 8.08
CA LYS A 122 1.60 28.66 6.91
C LYS A 122 0.12 28.81 7.29
N ILE A 123 -0.34 28.10 8.31
CA ILE A 123 -1.71 28.23 8.81
C ILE A 123 -1.88 29.55 9.58
N GLU A 124 -0.93 29.91 10.43
CA GLU A 124 -0.93 31.14 11.23
C GLU A 124 -0.83 32.40 10.37
N ASN A 125 -0.01 32.37 9.31
CA ASN A 125 0.12 33.44 8.32
C ASN A 125 -1.08 33.52 7.36
N GLY A 126 -2.00 32.54 7.41
CA GLY A 126 -3.16 32.47 6.53
C GLY A 126 -2.84 32.02 5.09
N GLU A 127 -1.62 31.57 4.80
CA GLU A 127 -1.24 31.00 3.49
C GLU A 127 -2.00 29.71 3.19
N ILE A 128 -2.31 28.95 4.24
CA ILE A 128 -3.10 27.72 4.20
C ILE A 128 -4.27 27.82 5.16
N ILE A 129 -5.47 27.53 4.67
CA ILE A 129 -6.73 27.57 5.39
C ILE A 129 -7.28 26.14 5.50
N PRO A 130 -7.24 25.50 6.68
CA PRO A 130 -7.83 24.17 6.89
C PRO A 130 -9.35 24.20 6.75
N VAL A 131 -9.93 23.17 6.13
CA VAL A 131 -11.40 22.99 6.02
C VAL A 131 -12.02 22.60 7.37
N TYR A 132 -11.35 21.72 8.12
CA TYR A 132 -11.68 21.27 9.48
C TYR A 132 -10.66 21.84 10.48
N LYS A 133 -10.75 23.15 10.72
CA LYS A 133 -9.73 23.96 11.41
C LYS A 133 -9.14 23.31 12.66
N ASP A 134 -9.96 22.95 13.63
CA ASP A 134 -9.44 22.48 14.93
C ASP A 134 -8.73 21.12 14.83
N ILE A 135 -9.30 20.18 14.07
CA ILE A 135 -8.74 18.82 13.89
C ILE A 135 -7.44 18.87 13.11
N GLN A 136 -7.39 19.64 12.02
CA GLN A 136 -6.21 19.75 11.18
C GLN A 136 -5.07 20.50 11.87
N ILE A 137 -5.38 21.54 12.66
CA ILE A 137 -4.37 22.22 13.47
C ILE A 137 -3.84 21.30 14.57
N ASP A 138 -4.69 20.52 15.26
CA ASP A 138 -4.25 19.52 16.25
C ASP A 138 -3.29 18.51 15.61
N TYR A 139 -3.63 17.99 14.44
CA TYR A 139 -2.79 17.05 13.70
C TYR A 139 -1.40 17.64 13.37
N VAL A 140 -1.35 18.83 12.76
CA VAL A 140 -0.07 19.48 12.39
C VAL A 140 0.75 19.83 13.63
N LYS A 141 0.11 20.22 14.74
CA LYS A 141 0.80 20.41 16.03
C LYS A 141 1.43 19.12 16.53
N LYS A 142 0.68 18.02 16.54
CA LYS A 142 1.17 16.71 16.99
C LYS A 142 2.30 16.17 16.12
N LEU A 143 2.27 16.38 14.81
CA LEU A 143 3.39 16.02 13.93
C LEU A 143 4.68 16.72 14.40
N LYS A 144 4.61 18.02 14.67
CA LYS A 144 5.75 18.80 15.16
C LYS A 144 6.21 18.36 16.56
N GLU A 145 5.28 18.12 17.49
CA GLU A 145 5.59 17.65 18.85
C GLU A 145 6.24 16.27 18.86
N HIS A 146 5.85 15.39 17.95
CA HIS A 146 6.43 14.05 17.80
C HIS A 146 7.77 14.05 17.04
N GLY A 147 8.19 15.18 16.46
CA GLY A 147 9.36 15.24 15.58
C GLY A 147 9.17 14.52 14.25
N SER A 148 7.92 14.28 13.84
CA SER A 148 7.57 13.73 12.54
C SER A 148 7.86 14.75 11.43
N LYS A 149 7.92 14.27 10.18
CA LYS A 149 7.97 15.15 9.03
C LYS A 149 6.67 15.97 8.94
N ASN A 150 6.77 17.16 8.34
CA ASN A 150 5.60 17.95 8.03
C ASN A 150 4.68 17.20 7.06
N LEU A 151 3.38 17.52 7.13
CA LEU A 151 2.39 16.95 6.23
C LEU A 151 2.65 17.46 4.80
N ILE A 152 2.68 16.53 3.84
CA ILE A 152 2.75 16.84 2.42
C ILE A 152 1.37 16.56 1.82
N ILE A 153 0.88 17.48 0.99
CA ILE A 153 -0.30 17.22 0.16
C ILE A 153 0.12 16.32 -0.99
N TRP A 154 -0.51 15.17 -1.16
CA TRP A 154 -0.28 14.25 -2.26
C TRP A 154 -1.32 14.42 -3.36
N GLN A 155 -1.02 13.90 -4.55
CA GLN A 155 -2.05 13.68 -5.57
C GLN A 155 -3.08 12.68 -5.01
N TYR A 156 -4.32 12.70 -5.52
CA TYR A 156 -5.30 11.68 -5.13
C TYR A 156 -4.81 10.31 -5.58
N HIS A 157 -4.49 9.43 -4.63
CA HIS A 157 -3.95 8.10 -4.90
C HIS A 157 -4.62 7.07 -4.01
N CYS A 158 -4.55 5.81 -4.43
CA CYS A 158 -5.04 4.64 -3.72
C CYS A 158 -6.48 4.81 -3.21
N ILE A 159 -7.31 5.48 -4.01
CA ILE A 159 -8.69 5.79 -3.64
C ILE A 159 -9.48 4.48 -3.62
N TYR A 160 -10.13 4.20 -2.48
CA TYR A 160 -10.75 2.91 -2.24
C TYR A 160 -11.77 2.54 -3.32
N GLY A 161 -11.62 1.35 -3.89
CA GLY A 161 -12.48 0.84 -4.96
C GLY A 161 -12.15 1.34 -6.37
N THR A 162 -11.10 2.14 -6.53
CA THR A 162 -10.61 2.56 -7.86
C THR A 162 -9.59 1.58 -8.44
N ASP A 163 -9.27 1.76 -9.72
CA ASP A 163 -8.35 0.92 -10.46
C ASP A 163 -6.91 1.00 -9.93
N GLY A 164 -6.47 2.20 -9.53
CA GLY A 164 -5.16 2.49 -8.95
C GLY A 164 -4.95 1.90 -7.54
N TRP A 165 -6.04 1.69 -6.80
CA TRP A 165 -6.03 1.05 -5.48
C TRP A 165 -5.73 -0.46 -5.53
N LEU A 166 -5.93 -1.12 -6.67
CA LEU A 166 -5.68 -2.56 -6.78
C LEU A 166 -4.17 -2.88 -6.75
N ILE A 167 -3.82 -4.05 -6.24
CA ILE A 167 -2.46 -4.62 -6.37
C ILE A 167 -2.11 -4.79 -7.85
N GLU A 168 -0.83 -4.61 -8.21
CA GLU A 168 -0.30 -4.86 -9.55
C GLU A 168 -0.73 -6.26 -10.07
N LYS A 169 -1.11 -6.34 -11.35
CA LYS A 169 -1.84 -7.49 -11.90
C LYS A 169 -1.00 -8.77 -11.98
N GLN A 170 0.27 -8.67 -12.36
CA GLN A 170 1.16 -9.83 -12.40
C GLN A 170 1.53 -10.31 -11.00
N LEU A 171 1.74 -9.39 -10.05
CA LEU A 171 1.90 -9.75 -8.64
C LEU A 171 0.63 -10.41 -8.10
N SER A 172 -0.55 -9.91 -8.44
CA SER A 172 -1.83 -10.53 -8.07
C SER A 172 -1.97 -11.95 -8.61
N ASN A 173 -1.49 -12.22 -9.83
CA ASN A 173 -1.43 -13.58 -10.38
C ASN A 173 -0.51 -14.49 -9.53
N MET A 174 0.70 -14.01 -9.20
CA MET A 174 1.66 -14.75 -8.35
C MET A 174 1.12 -15.00 -6.93
N LEU A 175 0.47 -14.02 -6.32
CA LEU A 175 -0.16 -14.15 -4.99
C LEU A 175 -1.30 -15.16 -5.00
N THR A 176 -2.14 -15.14 -6.03
CA THR A 176 -3.20 -16.15 -6.22
C THR A 176 -2.61 -17.54 -6.38
N PHE A 177 -1.59 -17.68 -7.24
CA PHE A 177 -0.90 -18.95 -7.44
C PHE A 177 -0.28 -19.49 -6.15
N PHE A 178 0.42 -18.64 -5.40
CA PHE A 178 0.98 -18.98 -4.09
C PHE A 178 -0.11 -19.48 -3.14
N GLY A 179 -1.16 -18.68 -2.93
CA GLY A 179 -2.21 -19.01 -1.95
C GLY A 179 -2.91 -20.34 -2.26
N VAL A 180 -3.27 -20.56 -3.52
CA VAL A 180 -3.97 -21.77 -3.95
C VAL A 180 -3.06 -23.00 -3.90
N SER A 181 -1.85 -22.91 -4.46
CA SER A 181 -0.93 -24.05 -4.54
C SER A 181 -0.37 -24.49 -3.18
N LYS A 182 -0.31 -23.56 -2.21
CA LYS A 182 0.08 -23.86 -0.81
C LYS A 182 -1.12 -24.10 0.11
N LYS A 183 -2.35 -23.84 -0.35
CA LYS A 183 -3.57 -23.85 0.47
C LYS A 183 -3.47 -22.94 1.70
N THR A 184 -2.93 -21.74 1.50
CA THR A 184 -2.77 -20.71 2.52
C THR A 184 -3.40 -19.40 2.06
N SER A 185 -3.81 -18.54 2.99
CA SER A 185 -4.34 -17.23 2.66
C SER A 185 -3.21 -16.20 2.49
N ILE A 186 -3.42 -15.28 1.56
CA ILE A 186 -2.66 -14.03 1.50
C ILE A 186 -3.40 -13.00 2.32
N LYS A 187 -2.71 -12.36 3.27
CA LYS A 187 -3.32 -11.37 4.14
C LYS A 187 -3.16 -9.98 3.55
N LYS A 188 -4.28 -9.38 3.17
CA LYS A 188 -4.33 -8.01 2.69
C LYS A 188 -4.66 -7.09 3.87
N ILE A 189 -3.72 -6.21 4.21
CA ILE A 189 -3.82 -5.31 5.36
C ILE A 189 -4.20 -3.94 4.83
N ILE A 190 -5.40 -3.48 5.19
CA ILE A 190 -5.88 -2.14 4.82
C ILE A 190 -5.30 -1.11 5.78
N LYS A 191 -4.68 -0.05 5.26
CA LYS A 191 -4.21 1.11 6.03
C LYS A 191 -4.67 2.42 5.40
N GLY A 192 -4.58 3.52 6.15
CA GLY A 192 -4.86 4.87 5.62
C GLY A 192 -6.34 5.26 5.48
N LEU A 193 -7.28 4.47 6.00
CA LEU A 193 -8.73 4.75 5.90
C LEU A 193 -9.20 5.94 6.75
N ASP A 194 -8.45 6.30 7.78
CA ASP A 194 -8.81 7.42 8.62
C ASP A 194 -8.44 8.72 7.93
N LYS A 195 -9.45 9.51 7.60
CA LYS A 195 -9.25 10.73 6.83
C LYS A 195 -8.48 11.82 7.57
N PHE A 196 -8.27 11.74 8.88
CA PHE A 196 -7.64 12.81 9.66
C PHE A 196 -6.24 12.48 10.17
N THR A 197 -5.63 11.41 9.67
CA THR A 197 -4.23 11.09 9.97
C THR A 197 -3.56 10.36 8.81
N GLU A 198 -2.32 10.74 8.52
CA GLU A 198 -1.46 10.01 7.59
C GLU A 198 -0.94 8.71 8.23
N MET A 199 -0.67 7.71 7.38
CA MET A 199 -0.16 6.41 7.79
C MET A 199 0.83 5.83 6.76
N TYR A 200 2.02 6.42 6.69
CA TYR A 200 3.12 5.89 5.85
C TYR A 200 3.56 4.50 6.33
N GLY A 201 3.71 4.33 7.65
CA GLY A 201 4.05 3.04 8.23
C GLY A 201 2.86 2.07 8.22
N ALA A 202 3.13 0.78 8.00
CA ALA A 202 2.09 -0.24 7.95
C ALA A 202 1.36 -0.50 9.29
N ILE A 203 1.98 -0.16 10.43
CA ILE A 203 1.54 -0.60 11.75
C ILE A 203 0.60 0.40 12.42
N LYS A 204 0.94 1.69 12.40
CA LYS A 204 0.16 2.74 13.07
C LYS A 204 0.22 4.06 12.31
N PRO A 205 -0.77 4.95 12.51
CA PRO A 205 -0.72 6.32 11.98
C PRO A 205 0.48 7.11 12.51
N GLU A 206 0.87 8.14 11.76
CA GLU A 206 1.98 9.04 12.12
C GLU A 206 1.77 9.69 13.50
N VAL A 207 0.53 10.13 13.75
CA VAL A 207 0.11 10.65 15.05
C VAL A 207 -1.28 10.15 15.42
N ILE A 208 -1.46 9.95 16.73
CA ILE A 208 -2.75 9.66 17.33
C ILE A 208 -3.42 10.99 17.67
N THR A 209 -4.53 11.28 17.00
CA THR A 209 -5.31 12.48 17.24
C THR A 209 -6.53 12.17 18.11
N ASN A 210 -7.23 13.20 18.57
CA ASN A 210 -8.50 12.99 19.28
C ASN A 210 -9.56 12.34 18.36
N SER A 211 -9.45 12.52 17.05
CA SER A 211 -10.32 11.89 16.06
C SER A 211 -9.89 10.47 15.70
N LYS A 212 -8.63 10.08 15.98
CA LYS A 212 -8.08 8.76 15.65
C LYS A 212 -7.19 8.22 16.76
N ASN A 213 -7.79 7.37 17.61
CA ASN A 213 -7.13 6.74 18.76
C ASN A 213 -7.02 5.20 18.67
N GLN A 214 -7.46 4.60 17.57
CA GLN A 214 -7.44 3.15 17.36
C GLN A 214 -6.94 2.80 15.96
N TYR A 215 -6.07 1.80 15.89
CA TYR A 215 -5.59 1.20 14.65
C TYR A 215 -5.45 -0.31 14.86
N ASP A 216 -5.53 -1.09 13.78
CA ASP A 216 -5.40 -2.54 13.84
C ASP A 216 -3.93 -2.96 13.71
N ASP A 217 -3.37 -3.45 14.81
CA ASP A 217 -2.02 -4.02 14.89
C ASP A 217 -2.03 -5.55 15.04
N SER A 218 -3.20 -6.19 14.89
CA SER A 218 -3.34 -7.64 15.09
C SER A 218 -2.47 -8.43 14.12
N TRP A 219 -2.41 -8.00 12.86
CA TRP A 219 -1.53 -8.60 11.85
C TRP A 219 -0.05 -8.50 12.23
N ALA A 220 0.36 -7.39 12.86
CA ALA A 220 1.75 -7.17 13.29
C ALA A 220 2.09 -8.08 14.49
N LYS A 221 1.12 -8.33 15.37
CA LYS A 221 1.24 -9.30 16.47
C LYS A 221 1.32 -10.74 15.97
N GLU A 222 0.81 -11.02 14.77
CA GLU A 222 0.87 -12.36 14.18
C GLU A 222 2.14 -12.57 13.34
N ILE A 223 2.51 -11.60 12.49
CA ILE A 223 3.68 -11.74 11.61
C ILE A 223 5.00 -11.82 12.40
N LYS A 224 5.04 -11.27 13.63
CA LYS A 224 6.24 -11.32 14.49
C LYS A 224 6.63 -12.74 14.92
N ASP A 225 5.71 -13.71 14.85
CA ASP A 225 5.94 -15.08 15.32
C ASP A 225 6.61 -15.97 14.25
N TYR A 226 6.87 -15.42 13.05
CA TYR A 226 7.65 -16.08 12.01
C TYR A 226 9.15 -15.96 12.31
N ASP A 227 9.92 -17.01 11.99
CA ASP A 227 11.37 -17.07 12.26
C ASP A 227 12.14 -15.99 11.52
N LYS A 228 11.62 -15.59 10.35
CA LYS A 228 12.20 -14.56 9.49
C LYS A 228 11.10 -13.84 8.72
N ILE A 229 11.21 -12.52 8.69
CA ILE A 229 10.29 -11.64 7.95
C ILE A 229 11.10 -10.91 6.89
N PHE A 230 10.75 -11.10 5.63
CA PHE A 230 11.25 -10.30 4.52
C PHE A 230 10.30 -9.12 4.31
N VAL A 231 10.84 -7.93 4.08
CA VAL A 231 10.06 -6.73 3.78
C VAL A 231 10.50 -6.23 2.40
N CYS A 232 9.54 -5.95 1.54
CA CYS A 232 9.76 -5.45 0.19
C CYS A 232 8.75 -4.39 -0.18
#